data_AF-A0AAW6M6E2-F1
#
_entry.id   AF-A0AAW6M6E2-F1
#
_cell.length_a   1.000
_cell.length_b   1.000
_cell.length_c   1.000
_cell.angle_alpha   90.00
_cell.angle_beta   90.00
_cell.angle_gamma   90.00
#
_symmetry.space_group_name_H-M   'P 1'
#
loop_
_entity.id
_entity.type
_entity.pdbx_description
1 polymer ?
#
loop_
_entity_poly.entity_id
_entity_poly.type
_entity_poly.pdbx_seq_one_letter_code
_entity_poly.pdbx_strand_id
1 'polypeptide(L)'
;MNITNLRKEMEVELVSNILPFWLNKMTDKVNGGFYGRISGTGILMPETEKGAVLNARILWTFSAAYRLLKNEEYLSAAMRAKRYVIDHFYDREFG
;
A
#
# COMPACT_ATOMS: atom_id res chain seq x y z
N MET A 1 16.09 10.81 -24.62
CA MET A 1 14.93 10.77 -23.70
C MET A 1 14.81 12.13 -23.03
N ASN A 2 13.66 12.81 -23.09
CA ASN A 2 13.47 14.10 -22.41
C ASN A 2 12.67 13.92 -21.10
N ILE A 3 12.71 14.92 -20.22
CA ILE A 3 12.08 14.84 -18.88
C ILE A 3 10.57 14.58 -18.98
N THR A 4 9.89 15.12 -19.98
CA THR A 4 8.45 14.92 -20.18
C THR A 4 8.11 13.47 -20.47
N ASN A 5 8.89 12.79 -21.32
CA ASN A 5 8.69 11.38 -21.61
C ASN A 5 8.97 10.52 -20.37
N LEU A 6 10.05 10.81 -19.65
CA LEU A 6 10.36 10.10 -18.41
C LEU A 6 9.22 10.24 -17.37
N ARG A 7 8.68 11.45 -17.20
CA ARG A 7 7.53 11.67 -16.31
C ARG A 7 6.34 10.81 -16.71
N LYS A 8 6.02 10.75 -18.01
CA LYS A 8 4.89 9.96 -18.51
C LYS A 8 5.11 8.46 -18.31
N GLU A 9 6.32 7.96 -18.55
CA GLU A 9 6.69 6.57 -18.32
C GLU A 9 6.56 6.19 -16.83
N MET A 10 7.04 7.06 -15.92
CA MET A 10 6.91 6.85 -14.48
C MET A 10 5.47 6.89 -14.00
N GLU A 11 4.64 7.78 -14.57
CA GLU A 11 3.21 7.84 -14.26
C GLU A 11 2.51 6.55 -14.71
N VAL A 12 2.78 6.08 -15.93
CA VAL A 12 2.24 4.81 -16.44
C VAL A 12 2.64 3.64 -15.54
N GLU A 13 3.92 3.53 -15.18
CA GLU A 13 4.41 2.46 -14.31
C GLU A 13 3.73 2.50 -12.92
N LEU A 14 3.56 3.69 -12.36
CA LEU A 14 2.89 3.87 -11.07
C LEU A 14 1.44 3.39 -11.11
N VAL A 15 0.66 3.83 -12.12
CA VAL A 15 -0.79 3.60 -12.17
C VAL A 15 -1.17 2.24 -12.75
N SER A 16 -0.35 1.67 -13.64
CA SER A 16 -0.67 0.40 -14.33
C SER A 16 0.02 -0.81 -13.72
N ASN A 17 1.07 -0.63 -12.91
CA ASN A 17 1.80 -1.73 -12.29
C ASN A 17 1.92 -1.59 -10.76
N ILE A 18 2.61 -0.57 -10.26
CA ILE A 18 2.98 -0.48 -8.84
C ILE A 18 1.74 -0.43 -7.93
N LEU A 19 0.83 0.53 -8.14
CA LEU A 19 -0.37 0.64 -7.29
C LEU A 19 -1.30 -0.57 -7.46
N PRO A 20 -1.61 -1.05 -8.67
CA PRO A 20 -2.38 -2.28 -8.86
C PRO A 20 -1.75 -3.51 -8.20
N PHE A 21 -0.43 -3.66 -8.20
CA PHE A 21 0.25 -4.77 -7.52
C PHE A 21 -0.11 -4.80 -6.03
N TRP A 22 -0.01 -3.66 -5.34
CA TRP A 22 -0.34 -3.57 -3.92
C TRP A 22 -1.83 -3.83 -3.65
N LEU A 23 -2.73 -3.24 -4.45
CA LEU A 23 -4.17 -3.45 -4.30
C LEU A 23 -4.58 -4.91 -4.52
N ASN A 24 -4.03 -5.55 -5.56
CA ASN A 24 -4.50 -6.85 -6.03
C ASN A 24 -3.77 -8.03 -5.39
N LYS A 25 -2.48 -7.89 -5.06
CA LYS A 25 -1.65 -9.00 -4.55
C LYS A 25 -1.39 -8.91 -3.05
N MET A 26 -1.31 -7.69 -2.50
CA MET A 26 -0.86 -7.49 -1.12
C MET A 26 -2.00 -7.17 -0.14
N THR A 27 -3.22 -6.93 -0.60
CA THR A 27 -4.36 -6.72 0.29
C THR A 27 -4.72 -8.01 1.05
N ASP A 28 -4.60 -8.00 2.37
CA ASP A 28 -4.97 -9.13 3.22
C ASP A 28 -6.45 -9.07 3.58
N LYS A 29 -7.29 -9.76 2.80
CA LYS A 29 -8.75 -9.79 3.00
C LYS A 29 -9.20 -10.56 4.24
N VAL A 30 -8.32 -11.36 4.86
CA VAL A 30 -8.65 -12.21 6.01
C VAL A 30 -8.43 -11.45 7.32
N ASN A 31 -7.26 -10.84 7.51
CA ASN A 31 -6.86 -10.25 8.79
C ASN A 31 -6.79 -8.71 8.79
N GLY A 32 -7.30 -8.04 7.75
CA GLY A 32 -7.18 -6.58 7.65
C GLY A 32 -5.80 -6.11 7.18
N GLY A 33 -5.66 -4.83 6.82
CA GLY A 33 -4.37 -4.30 6.36
C GLY A 33 -3.83 -4.98 5.09
N PHE A 34 -2.52 -5.16 5.03
CA PHE A 34 -1.79 -5.75 3.90
C PHE A 34 -0.88 -6.89 4.38
N TYR A 35 -0.65 -7.89 3.54
CA TYR A 35 0.28 -8.98 3.82
C TYR A 35 1.70 -8.45 4.04
N GLY A 36 2.41 -9.04 5.00
CA GLY A 36 3.77 -8.61 5.36
C GLY A 36 4.83 -9.00 4.34
N ARG A 37 4.61 -10.08 3.58
CA ARG A 37 5.64 -10.66 2.70
C ARG A 37 5.08 -11.37 1.47
N ILE A 38 5.79 -11.20 0.37
CA ILE A 38 5.67 -11.97 -0.87
C ILE A 38 7.08 -12.27 -1.39
N SER A 39 7.30 -13.42 -2.02
CA SER A 39 8.59 -13.76 -2.63
C SER A 39 8.85 -12.93 -3.89
N GLY A 40 10.10 -12.86 -4.35
CA GLY A 40 10.45 -12.26 -5.65
C GLY A 40 9.85 -12.98 -6.86
N THR A 41 9.30 -14.18 -6.67
CA THR A 41 8.57 -14.96 -7.68
C THR A 41 7.05 -14.86 -7.56
N GLY A 42 6.55 -14.00 -6.66
CA GLY A 42 5.10 -13.75 -6.49
C GLY A 42 4.38 -14.75 -5.58
N ILE A 43 5.10 -15.56 -4.80
CA ILE A 43 4.50 -16.48 -3.82
C ILE A 43 4.20 -15.71 -2.55
N LEU A 44 2.91 -15.54 -2.25
CA LEU A 44 2.43 -14.86 -1.06
C LEU A 44 2.70 -15.70 0.20
N MET A 45 3.12 -15.05 1.29
CA MET A 45 3.38 -15.71 2.58
C MET A 45 2.41 -15.13 3.63
N PRO A 46 1.13 -15.53 3.64
CA PRO A 46 0.07 -14.88 4.41
C PRO A 46 0.28 -14.96 5.93
N GLU A 47 0.94 -16.02 6.40
CA GLU A 47 1.21 -16.26 7.83
C GLU A 47 2.37 -15.44 8.39
N THR A 48 2.95 -14.53 7.60
CA THR A 48 4.07 -13.69 8.05
C THR A 48 3.59 -12.45 8.78
N GLU A 49 4.37 -12.03 9.78
CA GLU A 49 4.10 -10.83 10.55
C GLU A 49 4.03 -9.58 9.67
N LYS A 50 3.17 -8.64 10.07
CA LYS A 50 3.00 -7.35 9.42
C LYS A 50 3.82 -6.31 10.17
N GLY A 51 4.75 -5.66 9.47
CA GLY A 51 5.55 -4.59 10.06
C GLY A 51 4.81 -3.26 10.15
N ALA A 52 5.00 -2.52 11.25
CA ALA A 52 4.45 -1.18 11.44
C ALA A 52 4.96 -0.19 10.38
N VAL A 53 6.26 -0.18 10.10
CA VAL A 53 6.87 0.69 9.08
C VAL A 53 6.30 0.42 7.69
N LEU A 54 6.07 -0.85 7.35
CA LEU A 54 5.46 -1.22 6.06
C LEU A 54 4.05 -0.64 5.94
N ASN A 55 3.19 -0.88 6.94
CA ASN A 55 1.82 -0.38 6.92
C ASN A 55 1.75 1.15 6.93
N ALA A 56 2.63 1.83 7.67
CA ALA A 56 2.74 3.29 7.65
C ALA A 56 3.13 3.82 6.26
N ARG A 57 4.06 3.16 5.55
CA ARG A 57 4.43 3.51 4.18
C ARG A 57 3.29 3.26 3.19
N ILE A 58 2.57 2.16 3.32
CA ILE A 58 1.41 1.87 2.48
C ILE A 58 0.32 2.94 2.70
N LEU A 59 0.04 3.30 3.95
CA LEU A 59 -0.87 4.39 4.30
C LEU A 59 -0.45 5.70 3.62
N TRP A 60 0.82 6.08 3.75
CA TRP A 60 1.34 7.29 3.12
C TRP A 60 1.22 7.25 1.59
N THR A 61 1.62 6.14 0.95
CA THR A 61 1.60 5.97 -0.51
C THR A 61 0.19 6.13 -1.07
N PHE A 62 -0.79 5.41 -0.52
CA PHE A 62 -2.16 5.49 -1.02
C PHE A 62 -2.85 6.81 -0.66
N SER A 63 -2.49 7.43 0.48
CA SER A 63 -2.94 8.79 0.79
C SER A 63 -2.41 9.81 -0.23
N ALA A 64 -1.13 9.71 -0.60
CA ALA A 64 -0.52 10.57 -1.60
C ALA A 64 -1.12 10.34 -2.99
N ALA A 65 -1.27 9.07 -3.40
CA ALA A 65 -1.89 8.69 -4.66
C ALA A 65 -3.34 9.20 -4.76
N TYR A 66 -4.15 9.06 -3.71
CA TYR A 66 -5.51 9.60 -3.70
C TYR A 66 -5.54 11.12 -3.86
N ARG A 67 -4.68 11.85 -3.14
CA ARG A 67 -4.63 13.32 -3.24
C ARG A 67 -4.36 13.79 -4.67
N LEU A 68 -3.50 13.08 -5.41
CA LEU A 68 -3.10 13.43 -6.77
C LEU A 68 -4.07 12.91 -7.84
N LEU A 69 -4.45 11.63 -7.76
CA LEU A 69 -5.16 10.90 -8.82
C LEU A 69 -6.67 10.77 -8.57
N LYS A 70 -7.14 11.08 -7.36
CA LYS A 70 -8.57 11.09 -6.97
C LYS A 70 -9.32 9.77 -7.22
N ASN A 71 -8.61 8.64 -7.27
CA ASN A 71 -9.22 7.32 -7.37
C ASN A 71 -9.65 6.81 -5.99
N GLU A 72 -10.94 6.54 -5.81
CA GLU A 72 -11.56 6.09 -4.56
C GLU A 72 -11.03 4.74 -4.04
N GLU A 73 -10.48 3.87 -4.91
CA GLU A 73 -9.80 2.66 -4.46
C GLU A 73 -8.53 2.98 -3.63
N TYR A 74 -7.84 4.07 -3.96
CA TYR A 74 -6.67 4.52 -3.21
C TYR A 74 -7.07 5.10 -1.86
N LEU A 75 -8.20 5.82 -1.78
CA LEU A 75 -8.75 6.24 -0.49
C LEU A 75 -9.10 5.02 0.37
N SER A 76 -9.75 4.03 -0.22
CA SER A 76 -10.13 2.78 0.47
C SER A 76 -8.90 2.03 1.00
N ALA A 77 -7.84 1.93 0.19
CA ALA A 77 -6.57 1.32 0.59
C ALA A 77 -5.86 2.10 1.71
N ALA A 78 -5.85 3.43 1.63
CA ALA A 78 -5.30 4.28 2.68
C ALA A 78 -6.08 4.10 4.00
N MET A 79 -7.41 4.11 3.96
CA MET A 79 -8.25 3.89 5.13
C MET A 79 -8.07 2.50 5.74
N ARG A 80 -7.85 1.47 4.91
CA ARG A 80 -7.51 0.12 5.36
C ARG A 80 -6.19 0.09 6.12
N ALA A 81 -5.14 0.69 5.57
CA ALA A 81 -3.83 0.77 6.24
C ALA A 81 -3.90 1.58 7.54
N LYS A 82 -4.61 2.72 7.54
CA LYS A 82 -4.86 3.53 8.73
C LYS A 82 -5.51 2.72 9.83
N ARG A 83 -6.58 1.99 9.50
CA ARG A 83 -7.31 1.15 10.46
C ARG A 83 -6.38 0.13 11.09
N TYR A 84 -5.58 -0.55 10.26
CA TYR A 84 -4.62 -1.54 10.75
C TYR A 84 -3.57 -0.94 11.70
N VAL A 85 -3.04 0.25 11.37
CA VAL A 85 -2.09 0.95 12.25
C VAL A 85 -2.71 1.30 13.60
N ILE A 86 -3.92 1.87 13.61
CA ILE A 86 -4.61 2.27 14.85
C ILE A 86 -4.96 1.06 15.71
N ASP A 87 -5.40 -0.03 15.08
CA ASP A 87 -5.92 -1.19 15.81
C ASP A 87 -4.78 -2.10 16.32
N HIS A 88 -3.63 -2.14 15.65
CA HIS A 88 -2.55 -3.11 15.95
C HIS A 88 -1.20 -2.50 16.34
N PHE A 89 -0.88 -1.27 15.96
CA PHE A 89 0.45 -0.69 16.18
C PHE A 89 0.45 0.54 17.10
N TYR A 90 -0.70 1.14 17.36
CA TYR A 90 -0.81 2.25 18.30
C TYR A 90 -0.88 1.73 19.73
N ASP A 91 0.10 2.09 20.55
CA ASP A 91 0.07 1.78 21.98
C ASP A 91 -0.90 2.72 22.68
N ARG A 92 -1.97 2.17 23.27
CA ARG A 92 -3.02 2.95 23.92
C ARG A 92 -2.62 3.44 25.30
N GLU A 93 -1.57 2.88 25.90
CA GLU A 93 -1.09 3.25 27.23
C GLU A 93 0.00 4.33 27.14
N PHE A 94 0.97 4.17 26.22
CA PHE A 94 2.15 5.03 26.16
C PHE A 94 2.28 5.91 24.90
N GLY A 95 1.47 5.67 23.86
CA GLY A 95 1.49 6.43 22.61
C GLY A 95 2.46 5.88 21.56
#